data_AF-A0A957MFX7-F1
#
_entry.id   AF-A0A957MFX7-F1
#
_cell.length_a   1.000
_cell.length_b   1.000
_cell.length_c   1.000
_cell.angle_alpha   90.00
_cell.angle_beta   90.00
_cell.angle_gamma   90.00
#
_symmetry.space_group_name_H-M   'P 1'
#
loop_
_entity.id
_entity.type
_entity.pdbx_description
1 polymer ?
#
loop_
_entity_poly.entity_id
_entity_poly.type
_entity_poly.pdbx_seq_one_letter_code
_entity_poly.pdbx_strand_id
1 'polypeptide(L)'
;ARWRIIPPEAETAPHAFWWAADGLDERFGHFWMNPRAELLGCLWRYAEPERVPWLHATTEALLAELAEVHEPLAGNDLLCAMRLATTPQVPAVLRDPLLARVRADMLRSVETDPARWGDYVLRPLEVAPAPDSSFADIFPDAIPANLDYLVEMQGDDGAWAPVWSWAPLDAAAWAQAEREWKGVLTLAALRELAAWGRIER
;
A
#
# COMPACT_ATOMS: atom_id res chain seq x y z
N ALA A 1 -16.71 11.71 1.78
CA ALA A 1 -17.03 10.82 0.65
C ALA A 1 -16.22 9.55 0.77
N ARG A 2 -16.79 8.41 0.36
CA ARG A 2 -16.08 7.12 0.24
C ARG A 2 -16.13 6.67 -1.22
N TRP A 3 -15.12 5.93 -1.66
CA TRP A 3 -14.98 5.49 -3.05
C TRP A 3 -14.72 3.98 -3.04
N ARG A 4 -15.46 3.23 -3.88
CA ARG A 4 -15.25 1.78 -3.98
C ARG A 4 -13.87 1.50 -4.57
N ILE A 5 -13.24 0.41 -4.10
CA ILE A 5 -11.91 -0.01 -4.54
C ILE A 5 -11.88 -0.48 -6.00
N ILE A 6 -13.01 -0.99 -6.49
CA ILE A 6 -13.22 -1.39 -7.88
C ILE A 6 -14.64 -0.99 -8.32
N PRO A 7 -14.85 -0.73 -9.61
CA PRO A 7 -16.18 -0.41 -10.13
C PRO A 7 -17.03 -1.70 -10.29
N PRO A 8 -18.38 -1.62 -10.26
CA PRO A 8 -19.26 -2.79 -10.41
C PRO A 8 -19.00 -3.61 -11.68
N GLU A 9 -18.53 -2.96 -12.75
CA GLU A 9 -18.21 -3.58 -14.03
C GLU A 9 -17.06 -4.59 -13.93
N ALA A 10 -16.21 -4.51 -12.90
CA ALA A 10 -15.13 -5.46 -12.66
C ALA A 10 -15.61 -6.90 -12.48
N GLU A 11 -16.85 -7.10 -12.02
CA GLU A 11 -17.49 -8.42 -11.87
C GLU A 11 -17.58 -9.18 -13.21
N THR A 12 -17.59 -8.46 -14.33
CA THR A 12 -17.73 -9.06 -15.66
C THR A 12 -16.42 -9.60 -16.25
N ALA A 13 -15.29 -9.35 -15.59
CA ALA A 13 -13.97 -9.81 -16.02
C ALA A 13 -13.46 -10.95 -15.11
N PRO A 14 -12.54 -11.81 -15.57
CA PRO A 14 -11.88 -12.78 -14.69
C PRO A 14 -11.16 -12.08 -13.53
N HIS A 15 -11.44 -12.51 -12.29
CA HIS A 15 -10.90 -11.89 -11.09
C HIS A 15 -10.74 -12.89 -9.94
N ALA A 16 -9.90 -12.53 -8.97
CA ALA A 16 -9.74 -13.29 -7.74
C ALA A 16 -11.00 -13.20 -6.85
N PHE A 17 -11.27 -14.21 -6.02
CA PHE A 17 -12.45 -14.22 -5.13
C PHE A 17 -12.52 -13.02 -4.17
N TRP A 18 -11.39 -12.37 -3.87
CA TRP A 18 -11.36 -11.15 -3.04
C TRP A 18 -11.87 -9.90 -3.75
N TRP A 19 -12.04 -9.94 -5.07
CA TRP A 19 -12.64 -8.87 -5.87
C TRP A 19 -14.10 -9.12 -6.26
N ALA A 20 -14.69 -10.24 -5.83
CA ALA A 20 -16.10 -10.52 -6.09
C ALA A 20 -16.98 -9.45 -5.45
N ALA A 21 -18.02 -9.01 -6.17
CA ALA A 21 -18.94 -7.97 -5.73
C ALA A 21 -19.69 -8.35 -4.44
N ASP A 22 -19.93 -9.64 -4.23
CA ASP A 22 -20.58 -10.17 -3.04
C ASP A 22 -19.70 -9.98 -1.78
N GLY A 23 -20.24 -9.29 -0.79
CA GLY A 23 -19.55 -8.92 0.45
C GLY A 23 -18.31 -8.03 0.23
N LEU A 24 -18.16 -7.39 -0.92
CA LEU A 24 -17.00 -6.53 -1.22
C LEU A 24 -16.88 -5.38 -0.21
N ASP A 25 -18.00 -4.74 0.08
CA ASP A 25 -18.05 -3.57 0.95
C ASP A 25 -17.59 -3.95 2.36
N GLU A 26 -18.15 -5.00 2.96
CA GLU A 26 -17.74 -5.48 4.29
C GLU A 26 -16.27 -5.92 4.33
N ARG A 27 -15.82 -6.65 3.30
CA ARG A 27 -14.45 -7.17 3.18
C ARG A 27 -13.39 -6.08 3.18
N PHE A 28 -13.73 -4.90 2.63
CA PHE A 28 -12.86 -3.73 2.59
C PHE A 28 -13.32 -2.61 3.53
N GLY A 29 -14.03 -2.95 4.61
CA GLY A 29 -14.39 -2.00 5.67
C GLY A 29 -15.24 -0.82 5.18
N HIS A 30 -16.11 -1.06 4.21
CA HIS A 30 -16.87 -0.05 3.48
C HIS A 30 -16.00 1.08 2.92
N PHE A 31 -14.77 0.74 2.51
CA PHE A 31 -13.80 1.62 1.87
C PHE A 31 -13.48 2.89 2.68
N TRP A 32 -13.51 2.76 4.01
CA TRP A 32 -13.36 3.92 4.89
C TRP A 32 -11.94 4.49 4.87
N MET A 33 -10.91 3.65 4.65
CA MET A 33 -9.50 4.03 4.56
C MET A 33 -8.89 3.68 3.19
N ASN A 34 -8.87 2.41 2.79
CA ASN A 34 -8.49 1.99 1.44
C ASN A 34 -9.71 1.94 0.49
N PRO A 35 -9.71 2.66 -0.64
CA PRO A 35 -8.64 3.52 -1.20
C PRO A 35 -8.79 5.00 -0.83
N ARG A 36 -9.77 5.36 0.02
CA ARG A 36 -10.16 6.75 0.33
C ARG A 36 -8.99 7.67 0.65
N ALA A 37 -8.07 7.27 1.52
CA ALA A 37 -6.94 8.13 1.91
C ALA A 37 -5.97 8.37 0.74
N GLU A 38 -5.63 7.33 -0.02
CA GLU A 38 -4.76 7.48 -1.18
C GLU A 38 -5.40 8.36 -2.27
N LEU A 39 -6.68 8.15 -2.56
CA LEU A 39 -7.42 9.00 -3.50
C LEU A 39 -7.43 10.46 -3.05
N LEU A 40 -7.60 10.72 -1.75
CA LEU A 40 -7.45 12.08 -1.22
C LEU A 40 -6.05 12.63 -1.46
N GLY A 41 -4.99 11.84 -1.29
CA GLY A 41 -3.62 12.24 -1.61
C GLY A 41 -3.46 12.61 -3.09
N CYS A 42 -4.01 11.81 -4.00
CA CYS A 42 -4.06 12.13 -5.42
C CYS A 42 -4.83 13.43 -5.70
N LEU A 43 -6.00 13.60 -5.09
CA LEU A 43 -6.81 14.80 -5.29
C LEU A 43 -6.14 16.05 -4.73
N TRP A 44 -5.49 15.98 -3.57
CA TRP A 44 -4.67 17.08 -3.03
C TRP A 44 -3.52 17.45 -3.95
N ARG A 45 -2.85 16.46 -4.55
CA ARG A 45 -1.71 16.68 -5.44
C ARG A 45 -2.07 17.48 -6.69
N TYR A 46 -3.28 17.29 -7.22
CA TYR A 46 -3.72 17.85 -8.50
C TYR A 46 -4.92 18.81 -8.37
N ALA A 47 -5.27 19.23 -7.17
CA ALA A 47 -6.42 20.10 -6.95
C ALA A 47 -6.16 21.54 -7.41
N GLU A 48 -7.14 22.10 -8.10
CA GLU A 48 -7.25 23.54 -8.29
C GLU A 48 -7.65 24.24 -6.98
N PRO A 49 -7.31 25.54 -6.79
CA PRO A 49 -7.57 26.27 -5.55
C PRO A 49 -9.03 26.22 -5.07
N GLU A 50 -10.00 26.19 -5.99
CA GLU A 50 -11.43 26.15 -5.66
C GLU A 50 -11.86 24.84 -5.00
N ARG A 51 -11.08 23.76 -5.16
CA ARG A 51 -11.32 22.45 -4.55
C ARG A 51 -10.74 22.32 -3.14
N VAL A 52 -9.82 23.20 -2.76
CA VAL A 52 -9.11 23.14 -1.47
C VAL A 52 -10.08 23.15 -0.27
N PRO A 53 -11.12 24.00 -0.20
CA PRO A 53 -12.06 23.97 0.93
C PRO A 53 -12.77 22.63 1.08
N TRP A 54 -13.16 22.01 -0.03
CA TRP A 54 -13.82 20.69 -0.02
C TRP A 54 -12.85 19.58 0.37
N LEU A 55 -11.60 19.63 -0.12
CA LEU A 55 -10.55 18.68 0.25
C LEU A 55 -10.22 18.75 1.74
N HIS A 56 -10.14 19.97 2.29
CA HIS A 56 -9.92 20.19 3.71
C HIS A 56 -11.01 19.49 4.54
N ALA A 57 -12.28 19.83 4.29
CA ALA A 57 -13.40 19.24 5.00
C ALA A 57 -13.48 17.71 4.84
N THR A 58 -13.18 17.19 3.65
CA THR A 58 -13.23 15.74 3.39
C THR A 58 -12.11 14.99 4.10
N THR A 59 -10.93 15.60 4.22
CA THR A 59 -9.78 15.04 4.94
C THR A 59 -9.99 15.13 6.44
N GLU A 60 -10.51 16.25 6.96
CA GLU A 60 -10.91 16.37 8.37
C GLU A 60 -11.92 15.30 8.78
N ALA A 61 -12.92 15.04 7.94
CA ALA A 61 -13.89 13.97 8.20
C ALA A 61 -13.23 12.58 8.26
N LEU A 62 -12.22 12.31 7.42
CA LEU A 62 -11.44 11.07 7.51
C LEU A 62 -10.65 10.99 8.83
N LEU A 63 -10.03 12.08 9.25
CA LEU A 63 -9.28 12.14 10.51
C LEU A 63 -10.18 11.97 11.73
N ALA A 64 -11.39 12.55 11.70
CA ALA A 64 -12.39 12.36 12.73
C ALA A 64 -12.83 10.89 12.82
N GLU A 65 -13.07 10.22 11.69
CA GLU A 65 -13.36 8.77 11.67
C GLU A 65 -12.16 7.95 12.21
N LEU A 66 -10.93 8.30 11.82
CA LEU A 66 -9.70 7.62 12.27
C LEU A 66 -9.46 7.79 13.79
N ALA A 67 -9.88 8.91 14.37
CA ALA A 67 -9.73 9.17 15.81
C ALA A 67 -10.55 8.19 16.67
N GLU A 68 -11.65 7.66 16.13
CA GLU A 68 -12.49 6.66 16.80
C GLU A 68 -11.96 5.22 16.63
N VAL A 69 -11.01 5.00 15.72
CA VAL A 69 -10.38 3.69 15.47
C VAL A 69 -9.20 3.51 16.42
N HIS A 70 -9.30 2.52 17.30
CA HIS A 70 -8.29 2.23 18.32
C HIS A 70 -7.26 1.19 17.87
N GLU A 71 -7.63 0.36 16.89
CA GLU A 71 -6.74 -0.66 16.34
C GLU A 71 -5.76 -0.06 15.33
N PRO A 72 -4.54 -0.64 15.23
CA PRO A 72 -3.55 -0.11 14.32
C PRO A 72 -4.00 -0.35 12.89
N LEU A 73 -3.80 0.66 12.03
CA LEU A 73 -3.92 0.46 10.60
C LEU A 73 -2.90 -0.59 10.16
N ALA A 74 -3.29 -1.45 9.22
CA ALA A 74 -2.45 -2.52 8.68
C ALA A 74 -2.64 -2.66 7.18
N GLY A 75 -1.70 -3.36 6.52
CA GLY A 75 -1.76 -3.65 5.08
C GLY A 75 -2.03 -2.39 4.24
N ASN A 76 -2.99 -2.51 3.31
CA ASN A 76 -3.33 -1.42 2.40
C ASN A 76 -3.93 -0.18 3.08
N ASP A 77 -4.60 -0.32 4.23
CA ASP A 77 -5.14 0.84 4.95
C ASP A 77 -4.01 1.72 5.48
N LEU A 78 -2.97 1.10 6.06
CA LEU A 78 -1.77 1.81 6.51
C LEU A 78 -1.03 2.45 5.35
N LEU A 79 -0.88 1.74 4.22
CA LEU A 79 -0.24 2.28 3.03
C LEU A 79 -1.01 3.46 2.41
N CYS A 80 -2.35 3.42 2.40
CA CYS A 80 -3.17 4.54 1.92
C CYS A 80 -3.04 5.76 2.84
N ALA A 81 -3.09 5.56 4.16
CA ALA A 81 -2.88 6.61 5.14
C ALA A 81 -1.48 7.23 5.02
N MET A 82 -0.46 6.39 4.84
CA MET A 82 0.92 6.79 4.59
C MET A 82 1.02 7.71 3.38
N ARG A 83 0.48 7.30 2.22
CA ARG A 83 0.52 8.10 0.99
C ARG A 83 -0.19 9.44 1.13
N LEU A 84 -1.28 9.51 1.88
CA LEU A 84 -1.94 10.78 2.21
C LEU A 84 -1.04 11.65 3.11
N ALA A 85 -0.46 11.07 4.17
CA ALA A 85 0.41 11.77 5.12
C ALA A 85 1.70 12.31 4.47
N THR A 86 2.20 11.64 3.43
CA THR A 86 3.41 12.07 2.71
C THR A 86 3.10 12.90 1.45
N THR A 87 1.84 13.29 1.23
CA THR A 87 1.49 14.17 0.11
C THR A 87 1.82 15.63 0.47
N PRO A 88 2.76 16.30 -0.22
CA PRO A 88 3.23 17.64 0.17
C PRO A 88 2.16 18.73 0.19
N GLN A 89 1.14 18.59 -0.65
CA GLN A 89 0.03 19.55 -0.78
C GLN A 89 -0.96 19.50 0.39
N VAL A 90 -0.91 18.46 1.23
CA VAL A 90 -1.77 18.35 2.41
C VAL A 90 -1.28 19.33 3.49
N PRO A 91 -2.13 20.25 3.99
CA PRO A 91 -1.75 21.20 5.04
C PRO A 91 -1.26 20.50 6.31
N ALA A 92 -0.26 21.10 6.98
CA ALA A 92 0.35 20.54 8.19
C ALA A 92 -0.67 20.18 9.28
N VAL A 93 -1.71 21.00 9.47
CA VAL A 93 -2.79 20.75 10.45
C VAL A 93 -3.53 19.43 10.24
N LEU A 94 -3.62 18.97 8.99
CA LEU A 94 -4.24 17.68 8.63
C LEU A 94 -3.19 16.57 8.55
N ARG A 95 -2.01 16.90 8.03
CA ARG A 95 -0.92 15.98 7.78
C ARG A 95 -0.28 15.45 9.06
N ASP A 96 0.04 16.33 10.01
CA ASP A 96 0.89 15.98 11.15
C ASP A 96 0.22 14.97 12.10
N PRO A 97 -1.09 15.08 12.43
CA PRO A 97 -1.79 14.04 13.19
C PRO A 97 -1.79 12.69 12.47
N LEU A 98 -1.97 12.70 11.14
CA LEU A 98 -1.96 11.48 10.34
C LEU A 98 -0.57 10.85 10.30
N LEU A 99 0.48 11.65 10.12
CA LEU A 99 1.86 11.18 10.12
C LEU A 99 2.23 10.53 11.45
N ALA A 100 1.84 11.15 12.57
CA ALA A 100 2.04 10.57 13.90
C ALA A 100 1.31 9.24 14.07
N ARG A 101 0.05 9.15 13.63
CA ARG A 101 -0.73 7.91 13.66
C ARG A 101 -0.11 6.81 12.80
N VAL A 102 0.26 7.13 11.56
CA VAL A 102 0.91 6.19 10.63
C VAL A 102 2.21 5.65 11.21
N ARG A 103 3.06 6.51 11.78
CA ARG A 103 4.32 6.09 12.42
C ARG A 103 4.08 5.13 13.59
N ALA A 104 3.08 5.41 14.43
CA ALA A 104 2.74 4.53 15.55
C ALA A 104 2.20 3.17 15.08
N ASP A 105 1.34 3.16 14.06
CA ASP A 105 0.73 1.95 13.53
C ASP A 105 1.74 1.08 12.75
N MET A 106 2.71 1.70 12.05
CA MET A 106 3.81 0.97 11.39
C MET A 106 4.56 0.06 12.36
N LEU A 107 4.92 0.57 13.55
CA LEU A 107 5.63 -0.20 14.57
C LEU A 107 4.84 -1.42 15.08
N ARG A 108 3.53 -1.46 14.86
CA ARG A 108 2.63 -2.54 15.30
C ARG A 108 2.21 -3.49 14.18
N SER A 109 2.25 -3.03 12.92
CA SER A 109 1.64 -3.72 11.78
C SER A 109 2.63 -4.13 10.70
N VAL A 110 3.85 -3.60 10.70
CA VAL A 110 4.91 -4.02 9.77
C VAL A 110 5.59 -5.25 10.35
N GLU A 111 5.68 -6.31 9.54
CA GLU A 111 6.35 -7.55 9.93
C GLU A 111 7.86 -7.38 9.79
N THR A 112 8.61 -7.58 10.87
CA THR A 112 10.07 -7.44 10.90
C THR A 112 10.80 -8.79 10.98
N ASP A 113 10.09 -9.88 11.19
CA ASP A 113 10.62 -11.25 11.18
C ASP A 113 10.78 -11.77 9.74
N PRO A 114 12.02 -12.04 9.28
CA PRO A 114 12.26 -12.58 7.94
C PRO A 114 11.53 -13.91 7.66
N ALA A 115 11.31 -14.74 8.68
CA ALA A 115 10.63 -16.02 8.52
C ALA A 115 9.17 -15.87 8.08
N ARG A 116 8.58 -14.69 8.30
CA ARG A 116 7.18 -14.38 7.98
C ARG A 116 7.01 -13.60 6.68
N TRP A 117 8.07 -13.14 6.04
CA TRP A 117 7.98 -12.34 4.81
C TRP A 117 7.54 -13.12 3.57
N GLY A 118 7.43 -14.45 3.66
CA GLY A 118 6.78 -15.28 2.64
C GLY A 118 5.25 -15.27 2.72
N ASP A 119 4.69 -14.83 3.85
CA ASP A 119 3.25 -14.71 4.04
C ASP A 119 2.71 -13.40 3.42
N TYR A 120 1.39 -13.25 3.41
CA TYR A 120 0.74 -11.99 3.02
C TYR A 120 0.80 -10.96 4.15
N VAL A 121 1.97 -10.35 4.34
CA VAL A 121 2.28 -9.35 5.37
C VAL A 121 2.83 -8.07 4.76
N LEU A 122 2.72 -6.96 5.50
CA LEU A 122 3.35 -5.69 5.11
C LEU A 122 4.81 -5.68 5.57
N ARG A 123 5.76 -5.49 4.64
CA ARG A 123 7.20 -5.59 4.91
C ARG A 123 7.88 -4.21 5.07
N PRO A 124 9.07 -4.14 5.69
CA PRO A 124 9.77 -2.87 5.93
C PRO A 124 10.01 -2.04 4.67
N LEU A 125 10.40 -2.67 3.55
CA LEU A 125 10.65 -1.94 2.30
C LEU A 125 9.39 -1.32 1.67
N GLU A 126 8.21 -1.85 1.97
CA GLU A 126 6.95 -1.30 1.44
C GLU A 126 6.56 0.04 2.08
N VAL A 127 7.05 0.30 3.30
CA VAL A 127 6.86 1.57 4.02
C VAL A 127 8.08 2.49 3.94
N ALA A 128 9.25 1.95 3.62
CA ALA A 128 10.49 2.69 3.43
C ALA A 128 11.26 2.21 2.17
N PRO A 129 10.74 2.51 0.97
CA PRO A 129 11.31 2.01 -0.29
C PRO A 129 12.65 2.65 -0.67
N ALA A 130 13.03 3.75 -0.01
CA ALA A 130 14.27 4.47 -0.27
C ALA A 130 14.84 5.13 1.02
N PRO A 131 16.16 5.40 1.09
CA PRO A 131 16.79 6.03 2.25
C PRO A 131 16.23 7.41 2.64
N ASP A 132 15.64 8.13 1.69
CA ASP A 132 15.03 9.45 1.88
C ASP A 132 13.52 9.40 2.18
N SER A 133 12.96 8.19 2.31
CA SER A 133 11.55 8.01 2.69
C SER A 133 11.29 8.53 4.09
N SER A 134 10.10 9.09 4.35
CA SER A 134 9.70 9.67 5.65
C SER A 134 9.72 8.70 6.84
N PHE A 135 9.90 7.41 6.57
CA PHE A 135 9.84 6.31 7.53
C PHE A 135 11.09 5.41 7.48
N ALA A 136 12.15 5.82 6.75
CA ALA A 136 13.38 5.05 6.62
C ALA A 136 14.11 4.81 7.96
N ASP A 137 13.87 5.66 8.96
CA ASP A 137 14.44 5.60 10.29
C ASP A 137 13.72 4.63 11.25
N ILE A 138 12.54 4.12 10.88
CA ILE A 138 11.70 3.32 11.79
C ILE A 138 12.24 1.90 11.99
N PHE A 139 12.88 1.33 10.97
CA PHE A 139 13.29 -0.08 10.95
C PHE A 139 14.77 -0.24 10.58
N PRO A 140 15.71 0.35 11.37
CA PRO A 140 17.13 0.40 11.00
C PRO A 140 17.76 -0.98 10.81
N ASP A 141 17.32 -1.97 11.59
CA ASP A 141 17.84 -3.35 11.50
C ASP A 141 17.06 -4.22 10.49
N ALA A 142 15.76 -3.97 10.32
CA ALA A 142 14.92 -4.79 9.46
C ALA A 142 15.02 -4.43 7.96
N ILE A 143 15.38 -3.19 7.63
CA ILE A 143 15.56 -2.76 6.24
C ILE A 143 16.71 -3.50 5.54
N PRO A 144 17.93 -3.57 6.11
CA PRO A 144 19.01 -4.37 5.53
C PRO A 144 18.63 -5.84 5.33
N ALA A 145 18.01 -6.45 6.34
CA ALA A 145 17.53 -7.82 6.27
C ALA A 145 16.45 -8.01 5.18
N ASN A 146 15.53 -7.05 5.05
CA ASN A 146 14.48 -7.12 4.03
C ASN A 146 15.03 -6.93 2.61
N LEU A 147 16.10 -6.15 2.43
CA LEU A 147 16.84 -6.06 1.17
C LEU A 147 17.53 -7.38 0.82
N ASP A 148 18.15 -8.05 1.79
CA ASP A 148 18.79 -9.35 1.58
C ASP A 148 17.75 -10.40 1.18
N TYR A 149 16.63 -10.45 1.92
CA TYR A 149 15.49 -11.29 1.56
C TYR A 149 14.97 -10.98 0.15
N LEU A 150 14.84 -9.70 -0.22
CA LEU A 150 14.37 -9.33 -1.56
C LEU A 150 15.31 -9.86 -2.64
N VAL A 151 16.63 -9.81 -2.45
CA VAL A 151 17.61 -10.41 -3.38
C VAL A 151 17.46 -11.93 -3.43
N GLU A 152 17.33 -12.60 -2.29
CA GLU A 152 17.17 -14.06 -2.20
C GLU A 152 15.89 -14.56 -2.89
N MET A 153 14.83 -13.74 -2.90
CA MET A 153 13.56 -14.05 -3.53
C MET A 153 13.53 -13.83 -5.05
N GLN A 154 14.64 -13.39 -5.67
CA GLN A 154 14.73 -13.32 -7.12
C GLN A 154 14.68 -14.72 -7.71
N GLY A 155 13.72 -14.97 -8.62
CA GLY A 155 13.62 -16.25 -9.32
C GLY A 155 14.77 -16.48 -10.31
N ASP A 156 14.95 -17.73 -10.73
CA ASP A 156 15.97 -18.12 -11.73
C ASP A 156 15.82 -17.38 -13.08
N ASP A 157 14.62 -16.91 -13.40
CA ASP A 157 14.33 -16.09 -14.58
C ASP A 157 14.59 -14.59 -14.37
N GLY A 158 15.14 -14.23 -13.21
CA GLY A 158 15.46 -12.86 -12.80
C GLY A 158 14.26 -12.05 -12.30
N ALA A 159 13.07 -12.65 -12.19
CA ALA A 159 11.84 -11.95 -11.84
C ALA A 159 11.35 -12.28 -10.42
N TRP A 160 10.52 -11.40 -9.87
CA TRP A 160 9.79 -11.63 -8.62
C TRP A 160 8.34 -12.02 -8.91
N ALA A 161 7.87 -13.08 -8.27
CA ALA A 161 6.51 -13.61 -8.43
C ALA A 161 5.57 -13.15 -7.31
N PRO A 162 4.25 -13.07 -7.57
CA PRO A 162 3.27 -12.80 -6.53
C PRO A 162 3.23 -13.95 -5.50
N VAL A 163 3.05 -13.60 -4.22
CA VAL A 163 2.84 -14.58 -3.13
C VAL A 163 1.39 -15.06 -3.04
N TRP A 164 0.52 -14.57 -3.92
CA TRP A 164 -0.90 -14.94 -4.01
C TRP A 164 -1.20 -15.58 -5.35
N SER A 165 -2.27 -16.37 -5.40
CA SER A 165 -2.80 -16.95 -6.64
C SER A 165 -4.30 -17.13 -6.57
N TRP A 166 -4.96 -16.97 -7.71
CA TRP A 166 -6.35 -17.37 -7.93
C TRP A 166 -6.49 -18.37 -9.09
N ALA A 167 -5.40 -19.06 -9.43
CA ALA A 167 -5.40 -20.15 -10.42
C ALA A 167 -6.50 -21.20 -10.20
N PRO A 168 -6.87 -21.58 -8.95
CA PRO A 168 -7.96 -22.53 -8.73
C PRO A 168 -9.33 -22.07 -9.22
N LEU A 169 -9.54 -20.75 -9.42
CA LEU A 169 -10.80 -20.20 -9.95
C LEU A 169 -10.80 -20.17 -11.48
N ASP A 170 -9.72 -19.70 -12.08
CA ASP A 170 -9.51 -19.68 -13.53
C ASP A 170 -8.01 -19.66 -13.84
N ALA A 171 -7.48 -20.83 -14.17
CA ALA A 171 -6.05 -21.02 -14.41
C ALA A 171 -5.56 -20.29 -15.67
N ALA A 172 -6.40 -20.16 -16.70
CA ALA A 172 -6.01 -19.55 -17.96
C ALA A 172 -5.87 -18.04 -17.81
N ALA A 173 -6.85 -17.39 -17.18
CA ALA A 173 -6.78 -15.96 -16.90
C ALA A 173 -5.72 -15.65 -15.84
N TRP A 174 -5.55 -16.50 -14.82
CA TRP A 174 -4.47 -16.34 -13.84
C TRP A 174 -3.09 -16.39 -14.50
N ALA A 175 -2.85 -17.34 -15.42
CA ALA A 175 -1.54 -17.45 -16.07
C ALA A 175 -1.15 -16.16 -16.84
N GLN A 176 -2.13 -15.42 -17.36
CA GLN A 176 -1.88 -14.09 -17.92
C GLN A 176 -1.60 -13.05 -16.82
N ALA A 177 -2.50 -12.94 -15.83
CA ALA A 177 -2.37 -11.98 -14.75
C ALA A 177 -1.07 -12.16 -13.95
N GLU A 178 -0.63 -13.40 -13.73
CA GLU A 178 0.62 -13.72 -13.06
C GLU A 178 1.83 -13.15 -13.81
N ARG A 179 1.88 -13.29 -15.14
CA ARG A 179 2.96 -12.70 -15.94
C ARG A 179 2.98 -11.17 -15.86
N GLU A 180 1.80 -10.56 -15.88
CA GLU A 180 1.67 -9.09 -15.78
C GLU A 180 2.10 -8.60 -14.39
N TRP A 181 1.66 -9.28 -13.33
CA TRP A 181 2.08 -8.99 -11.95
C TRP A 181 3.57 -9.22 -11.72
N LYS A 182 4.16 -10.26 -12.32
CA LYS A 182 5.62 -10.47 -12.29
C LYS A 182 6.36 -9.24 -12.82
N GLY A 183 5.87 -8.63 -13.90
CA GLY A 183 6.44 -7.39 -14.43
C GLY A 183 6.38 -6.23 -13.44
N VAL A 184 5.23 -6.02 -12.80
CA VAL A 184 5.04 -4.96 -11.78
C VAL A 184 5.95 -5.18 -10.57
N LEU A 185 5.96 -6.40 -10.03
CA LEU A 185 6.74 -6.75 -8.84
C LEU A 185 8.25 -6.70 -9.11
N THR A 186 8.69 -7.15 -10.28
CA THR A 186 10.09 -7.05 -10.68
C THR A 186 10.54 -5.59 -10.78
N LEU A 187 9.73 -4.73 -11.40
CA LEU A 187 10.06 -3.31 -11.46
C LEU A 187 10.10 -2.66 -10.07
N ALA A 188 9.18 -3.02 -9.18
CA ALA A 188 9.17 -2.53 -7.79
C ALA A 188 10.45 -2.96 -7.06
N ALA A 189 10.78 -4.25 -7.09
CA ALA A 189 11.97 -4.80 -6.46
C ALA A 189 13.26 -4.14 -6.97
N LEU A 190 13.42 -3.99 -8.29
CA LEU A 190 14.59 -3.33 -8.88
C LEU A 190 14.70 -1.87 -8.47
N ARG A 191 13.58 -1.15 -8.32
CA ARG A 191 13.58 0.24 -7.85
C ARG A 191 13.98 0.36 -6.39
N GLU A 192 13.48 -0.51 -5.52
CA GLU A 192 13.86 -0.57 -4.10
C GLU A 192 15.35 -0.89 -3.97
N LEU A 193 15.82 -1.95 -4.63
CA LEU A 193 17.24 -2.34 -4.64
C LEU A 193 18.12 -1.21 -5.19
N ALA A 194 17.73 -0.56 -6.29
CA ALA A 194 18.47 0.57 -6.85
C ALA A 194 18.50 1.78 -5.90
N ALA A 195 17.39 2.09 -5.23
CA ALA A 195 17.29 3.21 -4.29
C ALA A 195 18.19 3.01 -3.06
N TRP A 196 18.33 1.77 -2.59
CA TRP A 196 19.21 1.38 -1.50
C TRP A 196 20.64 1.01 -1.93
N GLY A 197 20.99 1.24 -3.21
CA GLY A 197 22.36 1.02 -3.71
C GLY A 197 22.77 -0.46 -3.81
N ARG A 198 21.81 -1.37 -3.97
CA ARG A 198 22.01 -2.82 -4.09
C ARG A 198 22.18 -3.30 -5.53
N ILE A 199 22.21 -2.40 -6.51
CA ILE A 199 22.40 -2.70 -7.94
C ILE A 199 23.63 -1.94 -8.45
N GLU A 200 24.56 -2.66 -9.08
CA GLU A 200 25.70 -2.07 -9.79
C GLU A 200 25.21 -1.34 -11.05
N ARG A 201 25.77 -0.16 -11.33
CA ARG A 201 25.44 0.67 -12.49
C ARG A 201 26.53 0.65 -13.54
#